data_AF-A0A2G1XWI3-F1
#
_entry.id   AF-A0A2G1XWI3-F1
#
_cell.length_a   1.000
_cell.length_b   1.000
_cell.length_c   1.000
_cell.angle_alpha   90.00
_cell.angle_beta   90.00
_cell.angle_gamma   90.00
#
_symmetry.space_group_name_H-M   'P 1'
#
loop_
_entity.id
_entity.type
_entity.pdbx_description
1 polymer ?
#
loop_
_entity_poly.entity_id
_entity_poly.type
_entity_poly.pdbx_seq_one_letter_code
_entity_poly.pdbx_strand_id
1 'polypeptide(L)' 'VIANVTVTLDKDGKVIDLHSVRRKPSSKSMQVIPGLYKQLLEQEKSAGVQASEKLLNKILQDKGETYDDFIFNLQH' A
#
# COMPACT_ATOMS: atom_id res chain seq x y z
N VAL A 1 -4.74 0.93 0.91
CA VAL A 1 -5.81 1.95 0.74
C VAL A 1 -5.34 2.92 -0.30
N ILE A 2 -6.18 3.31 -1.26
CA ILE A 2 -5.84 4.36 -2.24
C ILE A 2 -6.41 5.69 -1.75
N ALA A 3 -5.56 6.71 -1.72
CA ALA A 3 -5.93 8.07 -1.34
C ALA A 3 -5.75 9.00 -2.55
N ASN A 4 -6.79 9.71 -2.92
CA ASN A 4 -6.72 10.79 -3.89
C ASN A 4 -6.62 12.11 -3.13
N VAL A 5 -5.66 12.96 -3.49
CA VAL A 5 -5.48 14.28 -2.87
C VAL A 5 -5.72 15.35 -3.93
N THR A 6 -6.67 16.25 -3.67
CA THR A 6 -6.97 17.39 -4.51
C THR A 6 -6.47 18.65 -3.83
N VAL A 7 -5.69 19.45 -4.55
CA VAL A 7 -5.20 20.74 -4.09
C VAL A 7 -6.20 21.81 -4.45
N THR A 8 -6.60 22.62 -3.47
CA THR A 8 -7.40 23.82 -3.70
C THR A 8 -6.47 25.02 -3.77
N LEU A 9 -6.59 25.80 -4.84
CA LEU A 9 -5.79 26.99 -5.10
C LEU A 9 -6.65 28.24 -4.95
N ASP A 10 -6.05 29.35 -4.49
CA ASP A 10 -6.66 30.66 -4.60
C ASP A 10 -6.54 31.25 -6.01
N LYS A 11 -7.01 32.49 -6.19
CA LYS A 11 -7.00 33.20 -7.48
C LYS A 11 -5.59 33.48 -8.01
N ASP A 12 -4.59 33.51 -7.14
CA ASP A 12 -3.19 33.75 -7.47
C ASP A 12 -2.41 32.44 -7.65
N GLY A 13 -3.11 31.29 -7.61
CA GLY A 13 -2.53 29.95 -7.78
C GLY A 13 -1.81 29.43 -6.54
N LYS A 14 -1.96 30.08 -5.37
CA LYS A 14 -1.36 29.63 -4.13
C LYS A 14 -2.23 28.56 -3.47
N VAL A 15 -1.58 27.53 -2.93
CA VAL A 15 -2.27 26.45 -2.20
C VAL A 15 -2.92 27.00 -0.94
N ILE A 16 -4.23 26.78 -0.81
CA ILE A 16 -5.01 27.18 0.36
C ILE A 16 -5.62 26.00 1.13
N ASP A 17 -5.81 24.85 0.47
CA ASP A 17 -6.33 23.65 1.14
C ASP A 17 -5.92 22.35 0.41
N LEU A 18 -5.95 21.24 1.13
CA LEU A 18 -5.71 19.88 0.63
C LEU A 18 -6.84 18.95 1.06
N HIS A 19 -7.64 18.49 0.10
CA HIS A 19 -8.71 17.53 0.36
C HIS A 19 -8.27 16.11 -0.01
N SER A 20 -8.33 15.17 0.94
CA SER A 20 -7.98 13.76 0.72
C SER A 20 -9.19 12.84 0.82
N VAL A 21 -9.49 12.11 -0.27
CA VAL A 21 -10.53 11.07 -0.30
C VAL A 21 -9.87 9.70 -0.30
N ARG A 22 -10.21 8.87 0.69
CA ARG A 22 -9.67 7.51 0.84
C ARG A 22 -10.73 6.48 0.48
N ARG A 23 -10.42 5.58 -0.45
CA ARG A 23 -11.31 4.47 -0.80
C ARG A 23 -11.16 3.32 0.18
N LYS A 24 -12.29 2.78 0.65
CA LYS A 24 -12.32 1.56 1.45
C LYS A 24 -11.64 0.42 0.66
N PRO A 25 -10.78 -0.40 1.30
CA PRO A 25 -10.22 -1.59 0.68
C PRO A 25 -11.30 -2.52 0.14
N SER A 26 -11.04 -3.17 -1.00
CA SER A 26 -11.91 -4.21 -1.54
C SER A 26 -11.99 -5.42 -0.60
N SER A 27 -13.05 -6.23 -0.74
CA SER A 27 -13.18 -7.49 0.01
C SER A 27 -12.02 -8.45 -0.27
N LYS A 28 -11.51 -8.48 -1.50
CA LYS A 28 -10.34 -9.27 -1.91
C LYS A 28 -9.09 -8.83 -1.15
N SER A 29 -8.83 -7.51 -1.08
CA SER A 29 -7.72 -6.98 -0.27
C SER A 29 -7.83 -7.39 1.19
N MET A 30 -9.04 -7.37 1.76
CA MET A 30 -9.27 -7.74 3.16
C MET A 30 -9.05 -9.24 3.43
N GLN A 31 -9.12 -10.10 2.42
CA GLN A 31 -8.82 -11.52 2.55
C GLN A 31 -7.32 -11.81 2.42
N VAL A 32 -6.61 -11.08 1.56
CA VAL A 32 -5.20 -11.36 1.25
C VAL A 32 -4.23 -10.67 2.22
N ILE A 33 -4.45 -9.38 2.51
CA ILE A 33 -3.49 -8.54 3.25
C ILE A 33 -3.22 -9.04 4.68
N PRO A 34 -4.21 -9.49 5.47
CA PRO A 34 -3.93 -9.98 6.83
C PRO A 34 -2.97 -11.17 6.87
N GLY A 35 -3.10 -12.10 5.91
CA GLY A 35 -2.23 -13.27 5.79
C GLY A 35 -0.80 -12.89 5.37
N LEU A 36 -0.66 -11.96 4.43
CA LEU A 36 0.64 -11.43 4.04
C LEU A 36 1.32 -10.71 5.22
N TYR A 37 0.59 -9.83 5.90
CA TYR A 37 1.13 -9.07 7.04
C TYR A 37 1.60 -9.98 8.16
N LYS A 38 0.86 -11.06 8.45
CA LYS A 38 1.27 -12.04 9.46
C LYS A 38 2.63 -12.67 9.13
N GLN A 39 2.85 -13.07 7.88
CA GLN A 39 4.13 -13.66 7.44
C GLN A 39 5.29 -12.66 7.57
N LEU A 40 5.07 -11.42 7.17
CA LEU A 40 6.07 -10.35 7.28
C LEU A 40 6.40 -10.05 8.75
N LEU A 41 5.39 -9.99 9.62
CA LEU A 41 5.58 -9.74 11.04
C LEU A 41 6.31 -10.90 11.75
N GLU A 42 6.06 -12.14 11.37
CA GLU A 42 6.81 -13.30 11.87
C GLU A 42 8.28 -13.20 11.48
N GLN A 43 8.57 -12.87 10.22
CA GLN A 43 9.94 -12.67 9.75
C GLN A 43 10.64 -11.50 10.44
N GLU A 44 9.93 -10.40 10.66
CA GLU A 44 10.43 -9.24 11.39
C GLU A 44 10.81 -9.59 12.83
N LYS A 45 9.96 -10.36 13.53
CA LYS A 45 10.23 -10.79 14.90
C LYS A 45 11.47 -11.68 15.01
N SER A 46 11.75 -12.49 13.99
CA SER A 46 12.89 -13.41 14.01
C SER A 46 14.20 -12.79 13.53
N ALA A 47 14.16 -11.91 12.53
CA ALA A 47 15.37 -11.44 11.83
C ALA A 47 15.37 -9.93 11.54
N GLY A 48 14.43 -9.18 12.10
CA GLY A 48 14.32 -7.72 11.98
C GLY A 48 13.62 -7.25 10.70
N VAL A 49 13.37 -5.94 10.65
CA VAL A 49 12.63 -5.27 9.55
C VAL A 49 13.26 -5.52 8.18
N GLN A 50 14.60 -5.50 8.08
CA GLN A 50 15.29 -5.74 6.81
C GLN A 50 15.00 -7.14 6.23
N ALA A 51 14.83 -8.14 7.10
CA ALA A 51 14.49 -9.49 6.67
C ALA A 51 13.03 -9.58 6.18
N SER A 52 12.13 -8.87 6.85
CA SER A 52 10.73 -8.72 6.44
C SER A 52 10.60 -8.01 5.08
N GLU A 53 11.34 -6.92 4.87
CA GLU A 53 11.40 -6.21 3.59
C GLU A 53 11.93 -7.10 2.46
N LYS A 54 13.01 -7.85 2.70
CA LYS A 54 13.53 -8.83 1.72
C LYS A 54 12.50 -9.90 1.37
N LEU A 55 11.74 -10.38 2.35
CA LEU A 55 10.67 -11.35 2.13
C LEU A 55 9.55 -10.75 1.26
N LEU A 56 9.12 -9.51 1.55
CA LEU A 56 8.14 -8.81 0.73
C LEU A 56 8.63 -8.67 -0.72
N ASN A 57 9.87 -8.19 -0.91
CA ASN A 57 10.46 -8.03 -2.24
C ASN A 57 10.55 -9.36 -3.00
N LYS A 58 10.88 -10.45 -2.30
CA LYS A 58 10.87 -11.79 -2.90
C LYS A 58 9.47 -12.21 -3.34
N ILE A 59 8.45 -12.01 -2.51
CA ILE A 59 7.05 -12.34 -2.85
C ILE A 59 6.59 -11.55 -4.09
N LEU A 60 6.96 -10.27 -4.19
CA LEU A 60 6.65 -9.42 -5.34
C LEU A 60 7.40 -9.87 -6.61
N GLN A 61 8.69 -10.20 -6.48
CA GLN A 61 9.50 -10.74 -7.58
C GLN A 61 8.96 -12.08 -8.09
N ASP A 62 8.58 -13.00 -7.20
CA ASP A 62 8.02 -14.31 -7.55
C ASP A 62 6.67 -14.16 -8.30
N LYS A 63 5.96 -13.05 -8.09
CA LYS A 63 4.74 -12.67 -8.81
C LYS A 63 4.99 -11.90 -10.10
N GLY A 64 6.20 -11.36 -10.29
CA GLY A 64 6.52 -10.46 -11.39
C GLY A 64 5.80 -9.12 -11.32
N GLU A 65 5.38 -8.68 -10.12
CA GLU A 65 4.61 -7.45 -9.92
C GLU A 65 5.38 -6.44 -9.06
N THR A 66 5.17 -5.14 -9.30
CA THR A 66 5.62 -4.11 -8.36
C THR A 66 4.68 -4.04 -7.15
N TYR A 67 5.08 -3.35 -6.08
CA TYR A 67 4.21 -3.14 -4.92
C TYR A 67 2.93 -2.37 -5.32
N ASP A 68 3.08 -1.33 -6.15
CA ASP A 68 1.95 -0.50 -6.58
C ASP A 68 0.97 -1.31 -7.43
N ASP A 69 1.47 -2.12 -8.37
CA ASP A 69 0.64 -3.03 -9.18
C ASP A 69 -0.06 -4.08 -8.31
N PHE A 70 0.65 -4.66 -7.35
CA PHE A 70 0.08 -5.62 -6.40
C PHE A 70 -1.09 -5.01 -5.61
N ILE A 71 -0.91 -3.81 -5.04
CA ILE A 71 -1.96 -3.12 -4.30
C ILE A 71 -3.12 -2.71 -5.22
N PHE A 72 -2.82 -2.26 -6.43
CA PHE A 72 -3.83 -1.89 -7.44
C PHE A 72 -4.67 -3.11 -7.85
N ASN A 73 -4.04 -4.25 -8.15
CA ASN A 73 -4.67 -5.52 -8.53
C ASN A 73 -5.49 -6.16 -7.40
N LEU A 74 -5.22 -5.81 -6.14
CA LEU A 74 -6.07 -6.21 -5.02
C LEU A 74 -7.32 -5.31 -4.90
N GLN A 75 -7.21 -4.03 -5.27
CA GLN A 75 -8.32 -3.09 -5.19
C GLN A 75 -9.34 -3.25 -6.33
N HIS A 76 -8.91 -3.78 -7.48
CA HIS A 76 -9.70 -3.98 -8.69
C HIS A 76 -9.92 -5.48 -9.00
#